data_AF-X0WLT0-F1
#
_entry.id   AF-X0WLT0-F1
#
_cell.length_a   1.000
_cell.length_b   1.000
_cell.length_c   1.000
_cell.angle_alpha   90.00
_cell.angle_beta   90.00
_cell.angle_gamma   90.00
#
_symmetry.space_group_name_H-M   'P 1'
#
loop_
_entity.id
_entity.type
_entity.pdbx_description
1 polymer ?
#
loop_
_entity_poly.entity_id
_entity_poly.type
_entity_poly.pdbx_seq_one_letter_code
_entity_poly.pdbx_strand_id
1 'polypeptide(L)'
;AINNVEGLTRGIYRYLVASHELELVREGDFRQEMALAALGERMLIEANVILVLSAIFQRTQRQYRERTQRYVLLEAGHIAQNTCLVATSMGLATCAIGAFYDTDFNHVVGVDGKEESVLYLVAVGKI
;
A
#
# COMPACT_ATOMS: atom_id res chain seq x y z
N ALA A 1 -2.93 -4.86 -1.62
CA ALA A 1 -3.02 -5.97 -2.59
C ALA A 1 -2.86 -7.30 -1.87
N ILE A 2 -3.71 -8.26 -2.21
CA ILE A 2 -3.72 -9.61 -1.65
C ILE A 2 -3.10 -10.54 -2.68
N ASN A 3 -2.04 -11.25 -2.29
CA ASN A 3 -1.33 -12.22 -3.13
C ASN A 3 -1.69 -13.66 -2.76
N ASN A 4 -1.70 -13.97 -1.46
CA ASN A 4 -1.97 -15.31 -0.94
C ASN A 4 -2.43 -15.23 0.52
N VAL A 5 -3.73 -15.06 0.74
CA VAL A 5 -4.37 -15.01 2.07
C VAL A 5 -5.58 -15.93 2.03
N GLU A 6 -5.70 -16.81 3.02
CA GLU A 6 -6.84 -17.74 3.12
C GLU A 6 -8.16 -16.97 3.25
N GLY A 7 -9.18 -17.39 2.50
CA GLY A 7 -10.50 -16.75 2.49
C GLY A 7 -10.60 -15.47 1.66
N LEU A 8 -9.51 -15.01 1.04
CA LEU A 8 -9.52 -13.85 0.14
C LEU A 8 -9.02 -14.22 -1.25
N THR A 9 -9.73 -13.74 -2.27
CA THR A 9 -9.30 -13.86 -3.66
C THR A 9 -8.09 -12.97 -3.91
N ARG A 10 -7.25 -13.33 -4.88
CA ARG A 10 -6.13 -12.48 -5.29
C ARG A 10 -6.65 -11.21 -5.95
N GLY A 11 -6.09 -10.07 -5.57
CA GLY A 11 -6.48 -8.80 -6.19
C GLY A 11 -6.08 -7.56 -5.40
N ILE A 12 -6.62 -6.44 -5.87
CA ILE A 12 -6.47 -5.13 -5.24
C ILE A 12 -7.73 -4.83 -4.46
N TYR A 13 -7.54 -4.54 -3.19
CA TYR A 13 -8.60 -4.27 -2.24
C TYR A 13 -8.42 -2.88 -1.66
N ARG A 14 -9.54 -2.20 -1.43
CA ARG A 14 -9.61 -0.96 -0.66
C ARG A 14 -10.07 -1.28 0.75
N TYR A 15 -9.32 -0.82 1.74
CA TYR A 15 -9.71 -0.95 3.14
C TYR A 15 -10.64 0.19 3.53
N LEU A 16 -11.86 -0.16 3.94
CA LEU A 16 -12.90 0.77 4.37
C LEU A 16 -12.83 0.96 5.88
N VAL A 17 -12.13 2.00 6.32
CA VAL A 17 -11.85 2.26 7.75
C VAL A 17 -13.12 2.33 8.60
N ALA A 18 -14.20 2.93 8.08
CA ALA A 18 -15.43 3.15 8.84
C ALA A 18 -16.23 1.87 9.11
N SER A 19 -16.22 0.91 8.17
CA SER A 19 -16.92 -0.37 8.32
C SER A 19 -16.00 -1.53 8.71
N HIS A 20 -14.68 -1.32 8.71
CA HIS A 20 -13.68 -2.37 8.91
C HIS A 20 -13.80 -3.51 7.89
N GLU A 21 -13.98 -3.15 6.62
CA GLU A 21 -14.20 -4.11 5.53
C GLU A 21 -13.14 -3.95 4.43
N LEU A 22 -12.98 -5.02 3.65
CA LEU A 22 -12.19 -5.02 2.42
C LEU A 22 -13.12 -5.05 1.22
N GLU A 23 -13.06 -4.01 0.40
CA GLU A 23 -13.78 -3.92 -0.86
C GLU A 23 -12.86 -4.36 -1.99
N LEU A 24 -13.27 -5.38 -2.75
CA LEU A 24 -12.54 -5.82 -3.95
C LEU A 24 -12.68 -4.76 -5.03
N VAL A 25 -11.57 -4.11 -5.39
CA VAL A 25 -11.54 -3.10 -6.46
C VAL A 25 -11.30 -3.78 -7.80
N ARG A 26 -10.30 -4.67 -7.85
CA ARG A 26 -9.91 -5.42 -9.05
C ARG A 26 -9.44 -6.81 -8.67
N GLU A 27 -10.10 -7.82 -9.19
CA GLU A 27 -9.65 -9.21 -9.11
C GLU A 27 -8.52 -9.46 -10.10
N GLY A 28 -7.51 -10.25 -9.72
CA GLY A 28 -6.42 -10.62 -10.62
C GLY A 28 -5.08 -10.80 -9.92
N ASP A 29 -4.09 -11.31 -10.65
CA ASP A 29 -2.71 -11.47 -10.17
C ASP A 29 -1.82 -10.30 -10.60
N PHE A 30 -1.56 -9.38 -9.68
CA PHE A 30 -0.77 -8.17 -9.92
C PHE A 30 0.68 -8.27 -9.45
N ARG A 31 1.15 -9.45 -9.03
CA ARG A 31 2.47 -9.61 -8.40
C ARG A 31 3.62 -9.14 -9.30
N GLN A 32 3.62 -9.57 -10.56
CA GLN A 32 4.67 -9.18 -11.51
C GLN A 32 4.61 -7.69 -11.84
N GLU A 33 3.40 -7.17 -12.10
CA GLU A 33 3.20 -5.74 -12.39
C GLU A 33 3.68 -4.86 -11.23
N MET A 34 3.33 -5.21 -10.00
CA MET A 34 3.77 -4.49 -8.80
C MET A 34 5.28 -4.57 -8.60
N ALA A 35 5.89 -5.73 -8.79
CA ALA A 35 7.34 -5.89 -8.68
C ALA A 35 8.09 -5.06 -9.73
N LEU A 36 7.65 -5.06 -10.98
CA LEU A 36 8.23 -4.24 -12.05
C LEU A 36 8.09 -2.75 -11.75
N ALA A 37 6.92 -2.32 -11.27
CA ALA A 37 6.68 -0.94 -10.86
C ALA A 37 7.56 -0.53 -9.65
N ALA A 38 8.00 -1.47 -8.82
CA ALA A 38 8.89 -1.22 -7.70
C ALA A 38 10.32 -1.70 -7.97
N LEU A 39 10.92 -1.30 -9.09
CA LEU A 39 12.35 -1.56 -9.40
C LEU A 39 12.75 -3.06 -9.43
N GLY A 40 11.80 -3.95 -9.68
CA GLY A 40 12.04 -5.40 -9.66
C GLY A 40 12.09 -6.00 -8.26
N GLU A 41 11.57 -5.32 -7.24
CA GLU A 41 11.58 -5.79 -5.85
C GLU A 41 10.85 -7.13 -5.69
N ARG A 42 11.64 -8.20 -5.56
CA ARG A 42 11.15 -9.59 -5.44
C ARG A 42 10.25 -9.79 -4.22
N MET A 43 10.43 -8.98 -3.18
CA MET A 43 9.59 -9.01 -1.97
C MET A 43 8.10 -8.82 -2.28
N LEU A 44 7.74 -8.05 -3.32
CA LEU A 44 6.33 -7.88 -3.72
C LEU A 44 5.72 -9.12 -4.38
N ILE A 45 6.55 -10.01 -4.93
CA ILE A 45 6.10 -11.29 -5.49
C ILE A 45 5.85 -12.30 -4.38
N GLU A 46 6.72 -12.31 -3.37
CA GLU A 46 6.75 -13.32 -2.31
C GLU A 46 5.83 -12.98 -1.12
N ALA A 47 5.60 -11.69 -0.85
CA ALA A 47 4.71 -11.25 0.21
C ALA A 47 3.28 -11.81 0.04
N ASN A 48 2.66 -12.19 1.15
CA ASN A 48 1.27 -12.64 1.18
C ASN A 48 0.29 -11.48 0.95
N VAL A 49 0.63 -10.30 1.48
CA VAL A 49 -0.12 -9.06 1.33
C VAL A 49 0.84 -7.88 1.21
N ILE A 50 0.44 -6.87 0.45
CA ILE A 50 1.14 -5.60 0.31
C ILE A 50 0.16 -4.51 0.73
N LEU A 51 0.46 -3.80 1.82
CA LEU A 51 -0.27 -2.59 2.16
C LEU A 51 0.27 -1.46 1.29
N VAL A 52 -0.62 -0.89 0.47
CA VAL A 52 -0.31 0.25 -0.39
C VAL A 52 -0.89 1.47 0.30
N LEU A 53 -0.03 2.38 0.73
CA LEU A 53 -0.42 3.63 1.38
C LEU A 53 -0.48 4.71 0.31
N SER A 54 -1.70 5.17 0.00
CA SER A 54 -1.96 6.32 -0.86
C SER A 54 -2.46 7.50 -0.04
N ALA A 55 -2.40 8.70 -0.62
CA ALA A 55 -3.04 9.87 -0.03
C ALA A 55 -3.85 10.64 -1.06
N ILE A 56 -5.03 11.06 -0.62
CA ILE A 56 -5.84 12.07 -1.31
C ILE A 56 -5.40 13.45 -0.79
N PHE A 57 -4.49 14.11 -1.50
CA PHE A 57 -3.79 15.29 -0.99
C PHE A 57 -4.74 16.44 -0.61
N GLN A 58 -5.82 16.62 -1.39
CA GLN A 58 -6.81 17.66 -1.13
C GLN A 58 -7.43 17.59 0.27
N ARG A 59 -7.59 16.38 0.84
CA ARG A 59 -8.17 16.20 2.19
C ARG A 59 -7.31 16.86 3.26
N THR A 60 -5.99 16.75 3.13
CA THR A 60 -5.03 17.34 4.07
C THR A 60 -4.74 18.80 3.72
N GLN A 61 -4.71 19.14 2.43
CA GLN A 61 -4.43 20.49 1.95
C GLN A 61 -5.44 21.53 2.41
N ARG A 62 -6.71 21.15 2.50
CA ARG A 62 -7.78 22.02 3.01
C ARG A 62 -7.45 22.62 4.37
N GLN A 63 -6.80 21.86 5.25
CA GLN A 63 -6.48 22.30 6.61
C GLN A 63 -5.04 22.82 6.74
N TYR A 64 -4.08 22.19 6.07
CA TYR A 64 -2.65 22.39 6.35
C TYR A 64 -1.85 23.08 5.23
N ARG A 65 -2.46 23.31 4.05
CA ARG A 65 -1.88 24.07 2.93
C ARG A 65 -0.44 23.64 2.59
N GLU A 66 0.54 24.52 2.72
CA GLU A 66 1.96 24.26 2.41
C GLU A 66 2.58 23.11 3.22
N ARG A 67 2.00 22.73 4.37
CA ARG A 67 2.51 21.63 5.19
C ARG A 67 1.98 20.25 4.80
N THR A 68 1.10 20.20 3.80
CA THR A 68 0.42 18.97 3.37
C THR A 68 1.38 17.84 3.08
N GLN A 69 2.39 18.07 2.24
CA GLN A 69 3.35 17.04 1.85
C GLN A 69 4.06 16.45 3.06
N ARG A 70 4.50 17.32 3.99
CA ARG A 70 5.19 16.87 5.20
C ARG A 70 4.29 16.00 6.08
N TYR A 71 3.04 16.41 6.30
CA TYR A 71 2.14 15.64 7.16
C TYR A 71 1.71 14.33 6.51
N VAL A 72 1.42 14.32 5.22
CA VAL A 72 1.06 13.10 4.50
C VAL A 72 2.18 12.05 4.56
N LEU A 73 3.45 12.46 4.39
CA LEU A 73 4.59 11.55 4.49
C LEU A 73 4.82 11.06 5.93
N LEU A 74 4.63 11.92 6.93
CA LEU A 74 4.73 11.52 8.34
C LEU A 74 3.65 10.48 8.72
N GLU A 75 2.40 10.70 8.30
CA GLU A 75 1.31 9.76 8.52
C GLU A 75 1.57 8.41 7.84
N ALA A 76 2.05 8.41 6.58
CA ALA A 76 2.44 7.17 5.89
C ALA A 76 3.53 6.40 6.66
N GLY A 77 4.52 7.11 7.20
CA GLY A 77 5.55 6.53 8.06
C GLY A 77 5.00 5.94 9.37
N HIS A 78 4.09 6.65 10.05
CA HIS A 78 3.44 6.16 11.27
C HIS A 78 2.62 4.89 11.01
N ILE A 79 1.82 4.87 9.94
CA ILE A 79 1.01 3.71 9.56
C ILE A 79 1.92 2.52 9.22
N ALA A 80 3.00 2.75 8.48
CA ALA A 80 3.95 1.70 8.15
C ALA A 80 4.62 1.12 9.40
N GLN A 81 5.05 1.95 10.34
CA GLN A 81 5.66 1.47 11.57
C GLN A 81 4.67 0.67 12.44
N ASN A 82 3.42 1.12 12.55
CA ASN A 82 2.37 0.36 13.24
C ASN A 82 2.15 -1.01 12.59
N THR A 83 2.16 -1.06 11.26
CA THR A 83 2.06 -2.32 10.50
C THR A 83 3.22 -3.26 10.84
N CYS A 84 4.46 -2.76 10.84
CA CYS A 84 5.64 -3.54 11.22
C CYS A 84 5.54 -4.09 12.64
N LEU A 85 5.10 -3.28 13.61
CA LEU A 85 4.94 -3.68 15.01
C LEU A 85 3.88 -4.78 15.17
N VAL A 86 2.71 -4.61 14.55
CA VAL A 86 1.63 -5.62 14.60
C VAL A 86 2.08 -6.91 13.94
N ALA A 87 2.67 -6.84 12.74
CA ALA A 87 3.15 -8.02 12.04
C ALA A 87 4.23 -8.76 12.85
N THR A 88 5.18 -8.03 13.45
CA THR A 88 6.20 -8.61 14.34
C THR A 88 5.56 -9.32 15.52
N SER A 89 4.55 -8.71 16.15
CA SER A 89 3.84 -9.33 17.29
C SER A 89 3.09 -10.62 16.91
N MET A 90 2.75 -10.77 15.63
CA MET A 90 2.10 -11.96 15.06
C MET A 90 3.10 -12.98 14.49
N GLY A 91 4.41 -12.75 14.62
CA GLY A 91 5.44 -13.63 14.05
C GLY A 91 5.50 -13.59 12.52
N LEU A 92 5.14 -12.46 11.91
CA LEU A 92 5.20 -12.22 10.47
C LEU A 92 6.42 -11.35 10.13
N ALA A 93 6.91 -11.48 8.90
CA ALA A 93 7.95 -10.63 8.34
C ALA A 93 7.33 -9.40 7.65
N THR A 94 8.03 -8.27 7.71
CA THR A 94 7.66 -7.04 6.99
C THR A 94 8.85 -6.40 6.29
N CYS A 95 8.60 -5.76 5.15
CA CYS A 95 9.56 -4.91 4.47
C CYS A 95 8.84 -3.64 3.99
N ALA A 96 9.33 -2.48 4.41
CA ALA A 96 8.81 -1.20 3.97
C ALA A 96 9.59 -0.74 2.73
N ILE A 97 8.89 -0.34 1.68
CA ILE A 97 9.45 -0.06 0.36
C ILE A 97 8.99 1.33 -0.07
N GLY A 98 9.95 2.25 -0.20
CA GLY A 98 9.72 3.64 -0.60
C GLY A 98 10.17 3.97 -2.02
N ALA A 99 10.77 3.01 -2.73
CA ALA A 99 11.26 3.20 -4.08
C ALA A 99 10.40 2.43 -5.08
N PHE A 100 9.70 3.15 -5.94
CA PHE A 100 8.90 2.63 -7.05
C PHE A 100 8.68 3.74 -8.08
N TYR A 101 8.29 3.37 -9.29
CA TYR A 101 7.87 4.32 -10.33
C TYR A 101 6.43 4.75 -10.04
N ASP A 102 6.24 5.99 -9.56
CA ASP A 102 4.93 6.50 -9.12
C ASP A 102 3.84 6.31 -10.19
N THR A 103 4.14 6.64 -11.45
CA THR A 103 3.17 6.54 -12.55
C THR A 103 2.71 5.10 -12.77
N ASP A 104 3.66 4.15 -12.80
CA ASP A 104 3.36 2.74 -13.03
C ASP A 104 2.61 2.15 -11.84
N PHE A 105 3.06 2.44 -10.62
CA PHE A 105 2.43 1.90 -9.42
C PHE A 105 1.01 2.45 -9.22
N ASN A 106 0.80 3.75 -9.48
CA ASN A 106 -0.53 4.37 -9.47
C ASN A 106 -1.47 3.69 -10.46
N HIS A 107 -1.01 3.41 -11.69
CA HIS A 107 -1.76 2.67 -12.68
C HIS A 107 -2.10 1.24 -12.22
N VAL A 108 -1.12 0.53 -11.64
CA VAL A 108 -1.34 -0.82 -11.13
C VAL A 108 -2.42 -0.83 -10.06
N VAL A 109 -2.49 0.16 -9.16
CA VAL A 109 -3.52 0.19 -8.11
C VAL A 109 -4.81 0.91 -8.49
N GLY A 110 -4.84 1.59 -9.64
CA GLY A 110 -6.02 2.26 -10.18
C GLY A 110 -6.27 3.65 -9.61
N VAL A 111 -5.23 4.37 -9.19
CA VAL A 111 -5.32 5.78 -8.76
C VAL A 111 -4.76 6.71 -9.84
N ASP A 112 -5.14 7.98 -9.82
CA ASP A 112 -4.87 8.92 -10.92
C ASP A 112 -3.50 9.61 -10.86
N GLY A 113 -2.80 9.49 -9.72
CA GLY A 113 -1.51 10.14 -9.47
C GLY A 113 -1.59 11.68 -9.37
N LYS A 114 -2.79 12.24 -9.29
CA LYS A 114 -3.04 13.69 -9.21
C LYS A 114 -3.78 14.02 -7.92
N GLU A 115 -4.99 13.49 -7.80
CA GLU A 115 -5.82 13.64 -6.61
C GLU A 115 -5.42 12.63 -5.55
N GLU A 116 -5.16 11.39 -5.98
CA GLU A 116 -4.70 10.30 -5.15
C GLU A 116 -3.41 9.71 -5.73
N SER A 117 -2.35 9.65 -4.92
CA SER A 117 -1.10 8.99 -5.30
C SER A 117 -0.64 8.04 -4.22
N VAL A 118 -0.03 6.93 -4.64
CA VAL A 118 0.72 6.02 -3.77
C VAL A 118 1.96 6.75 -3.24
N LEU A 119 2.28 6.46 -1.97
CA LEU A 119 3.37 7.10 -1.24
C LEU A 119 4.34 6.07 -0.67
N TYR A 120 3.82 4.94 -0.19
CA TYR A 120 4.62 3.99 0.55
C TYR A 120 4.00 2.60 0.51
N LEU A 121 4.86 1.58 0.49
CA LEU A 121 4.43 0.19 0.46
C LEU A 121 4.94 -0.53 1.70
N VAL A 122 4.16 -1.46 2.23
CA VAL A 122 4.59 -2.40 3.26
C VAL A 122 4.24 -3.80 2.82
N ALA A 123 5.25 -4.56 2.43
CA ALA A 123 5.15 -5.99 2.16
C ALA A 123 5.07 -6.74 3.49
N VAL A 124 4.13 -7.69 3.60
CA VAL A 124 3.95 -8.55 4.78
C VAL A 124 3.82 -10.00 4.33
N GLY A 125 4.53 -10.89 5.00
CA GLY A 125 4.52 -12.32 4.69
C GLY A 125 4.85 -13.19 5.89
N LYS A 126 4.71 -14.51 5.70
CA LYS A 126 5.22 -15.49 6.68
C LYS A 126 6.75 -15.50 6.68
N ILE A 127 7.33 -15.83 7.84
CA ILE A 127 8.77 -16.11 8.01
C ILE A 127 9.08 -17.49 7.46
#